data_AF-A0A7C5S9H1-F1
#
_entry.id   AF-A0A7C5S9H1-F1
#
_cell.length_a   1.000
_cell.length_b   1.000
_cell.length_c   1.000
_cell.angle_alpha   90.00
_cell.angle_beta   90.00
_cell.angle_gamma   90.00
#
_symmetry.space_group_name_H-M   'P 1'
#
loop_
_entity.id
_entity.type
_entity.pdbx_description
1 polymer ?
#
loop_
_entity_poly.entity_id
_entity_poly.type
_entity_poly.pdbx_seq_one_letter_code
_entity_poly.pdbx_strand_id
1 'polypeptide(L)' 'MEIVDRLRKLLLHWQEHNEEHAQSYKKWAKEAEASGFHKVAEILEQVHGETLKINSLFEEARREVEKNKSVK' A
#
# COMPACT_ATOMS: atom_id res chain seq x y z
N MET A 1 18.19 16.01 -9.00
CA MET A 1 17.52 15.55 -7.77
C MET A 1 18.35 14.41 -7.23
N GLU A 2 18.87 14.56 -6.01
CA GLU A 2 19.66 13.53 -5.35
C GLU A 2 18.83 12.25 -5.14
N ILE A 3 19.49 11.09 -5.12
CA ILE A 3 18.83 9.78 -5.02
C ILE A 3 17.92 9.67 -3.79
N VAL A 4 18.30 10.28 -2.67
CA VAL A 4 17.52 10.31 -1.42
C VAL A 4 16.15 10.97 -1.63
N ASP A 5 16.12 12.13 -2.30
CA ASP A 5 14.85 12.82 -2.60
C ASP A 5 13.99 12.05 -3.59
N ARG A 6 14.60 11.34 -4.55
CA ARG A 6 13.88 10.47 -5.48
C ARG A 6 13.22 9.30 -4.74
N LEU A 7 13.97 8.60 -3.89
CA LEU A 7 13.47 7.46 -3.12
C LEU A 7 12.33 7.89 -2.20
N ARG A 8 12.49 9.00 -1.47
CA ARG A 8 11.45 9.53 -0.58
C ARG A 8 10.14 9.81 -1.32
N LYS A 9 10.22 10.47 -2.49
CA LYS A 9 9.03 10.78 -3.31
C LYS A 9 8.35 9.52 -3.84
N LEU A 10 9.12 8.56 -4.35
CA LEU A 10 8.58 7.32 -4.91
C LEU A 10 7.91 6.45 -3.85
N LEU A 11 8.57 6.25 -2.70
CA LEU A 11 8.02 5.44 -1.61
C LEU A 11 6.71 6.03 -1.07
N LEU A 12 6.66 7.36 -0.87
CA LEU A 12 5.43 8.03 -0.44
C LEU A 12 4.32 7.87 -1.48
N HIS A 13 4.63 8.13 -2.76
CA HIS A 13 3.65 8.01 -3.84
C HIS A 13 3.08 6.59 -3.96
N TRP A 14 3.91 5.56 -3.84
CA TRP A 14 3.44 4.17 -3.89
C TRP A 14 2.58 3.81 -2.67
N GLN A 15 2.89 4.33 -1.47
CA GLN A 15 2.03 4.17 -0.28
C GLN A 15 0.65 4.78 -0.50
N GLU A 16 0.59 6.02 -0.98
CA GLU A 16 -0.66 6.73 -1.27
C GLU A 16 -1.49 5.96 -2.30
N HIS A 17 -0.87 5.51 -3.40
CA HIS A 17 -1.56 4.78 -4.44
C HIS A 17 -2.07 3.40 -3.99
N ASN A 18 -1.29 2.70 -3.17
CA ASN A 18 -1.72 1.45 -2.57
C ASN A 18 -2.91 1.64 -1.61
N GLU A 19 -2.97 2.75 -0.87
CA GLU A 19 -4.13 3.05 -0.03
C GLU A 19 -5.39 3.24 -0.90
N GLU A 20 -5.30 3.98 -2.01
CA GLU A 20 -6.41 4.13 -2.97
C GLU A 20 -6.88 2.78 -3.54
N HIS A 21 -5.93 1.92 -3.93
CA HIS A 21 -6.23 0.56 -4.39
C HIS A 21 -6.86 -0.29 -3.31
N ALA A 22 -6.30 -0.29 -2.10
CA ALA A 22 -6.80 -1.05 -0.97
C ALA A 22 -8.26 -0.67 -0.66
N GLN A 23 -8.59 0.62 -0.64
CA GLN A 23 -9.97 1.08 -0.43
C GLN A 23 -10.89 0.65 -1.58
N SER A 24 -10.40 0.66 -2.81
CA SER A 24 -11.14 0.18 -3.98
C SER A 24 -11.44 -1.31 -3.88
N TYR A 25 -10.46 -2.14 -3.51
CA TYR A 25 -10.66 -3.58 -3.33
C TYR A 25 -11.67 -3.89 -2.22
N LYS A 26 -11.57 -3.19 -1.09
CA LYS A 26 -12.53 -3.32 0.02
C LYS A 26 -13.96 -2.94 -0.39
N LYS A 27 -14.11 -1.87 -1.17
CA LYS A 27 -15.41 -1.47 -1.73
C LYS A 27 -15.99 -2.60 -2.58
N TRP A 28 -15.21 -3.14 -3.51
CA TRP A 28 -15.66 -4.21 -4.39
C TRP A 28 -15.87 -5.54 -3.68
N ALA A 29 -15.12 -5.83 -2.62
CA ALA A 29 -15.37 -6.99 -1.77
C ALA A 29 -16.78 -6.93 -1.17
N LYS A 30 -17.20 -5.77 -0.66
CA LYS A 30 -18.56 -5.56 -0.13
C LYS A 30 -19.64 -5.70 -1.21
N GLU A 31 -19.40 -5.16 -2.41
CA GLU A 31 -20.35 -5.28 -3.53
C GLU A 31 -20.48 -6.74 -4.01
N ALA A 32 -19.35 -7.48 -4.07
CA ALA A 32 -19.32 -8.90 -4.39
C ALA A 32 -20.07 -9.74 -3.35
N GLU A 33 -19.86 -9.45 -2.06
CA GLU A 33 -20.56 -10.13 -0.94
C GLU A 33 -22.07 -9.90 -1.02
N ALA A 34 -22.50 -8.65 -1.21
CA ALA A 34 -23.92 -8.30 -1.37
C ALA A 34 -24.58 -8.95 -2.61
N SER A 35 -23.78 -9.34 -3.60
CA SER A 35 -24.23 -9.98 -4.83
C SER A 35 -24.10 -11.52 -4.80
N GLY A 36 -23.72 -12.11 -3.65
CA GLY A 36 -23.60 -13.56 -3.46
C GLY A 36 -22.30 -14.18 -3.98
N PHE A 37 -21.33 -13.37 -4.42
CA PHE A 37 -20.01 -13.84 -4.85
C PHE A 37 -19.04 -13.97 -3.68
N HIS A 38 -19.41 -14.76 -2.66
CA HIS A 38 -18.68 -14.85 -1.39
C HIS A 38 -17.18 -15.14 -1.54
N LYS A 39 -16.81 -16.06 -2.46
CA LYS A 39 -15.38 -16.38 -2.64
C LYS A 39 -14.59 -15.23 -3.26
N VAL A 40 -15.23 -14.44 -4.14
CA VAL A 40 -14.62 -13.24 -4.73
C VAL A 40 -14.45 -12.18 -3.65
N ALA A 41 -15.46 -11.98 -2.80
CA ALA A 41 -15.38 -11.05 -1.67
C ALA A 41 -14.23 -11.40 -0.72
N GLU A 42 -14.09 -12.68 -0.35
CA GLU A 42 -12.99 -13.16 0.49
C GLU A 42 -11.62 -12.87 -0.13
N ILE A 43 -11.45 -13.15 -1.42
CA ILE A 43 -10.19 -12.88 -2.14
C ILE A 43 -9.90 -11.38 -2.18
N LEU A 44 -10.91 -10.54 -2.44
CA LEU A 44 -10.71 -9.08 -2.48
C LEU A 44 -10.38 -8.49 -1.10
N GLU A 45 -10.96 -9.01 -0.01
CA GLU A 45 -10.56 -8.63 1.35
C GLU A 45 -9.12 -9.06 1.65
N GLN A 46 -8.69 -10.24 1.18
CA GLN A 46 -7.29 -10.66 1.29
C GLN A 46 -6.37 -9.71 0.51
N VAL A 47 -6.71 -9.36 -0.73
CA VAL A 47 -5.92 -8.41 -1.53
C VAL A 47 -5.87 -7.03 -0.86
N HIS A 48 -6.98 -6.54 -0.29
CA HIS A 48 -7.00 -5.32 0.53
C HIS A 48 -5.97 -5.40 1.67
N GLY A 49 -6.00 -6.47 2.46
CA GLY A 49 -5.08 -6.67 3.57
C GLY A 49 -3.61 -6.77 3.14
N GLU A 50 -3.30 -7.52 2.09
CA GLU A 50 -1.94 -7.65 1.57
C GLU A 50 -1.40 -6.31 1.03
N THR A 51 -2.26 -5.51 0.39
CA THR A 51 -1.90 -4.18 -0.10
C THR A 51 -1.50 -3.24 1.04
N LEU A 52 -2.22 -3.28 2.17
CA LEU A 52 -1.86 -2.51 3.36
C LEU A 52 -0.56 -3.00 4.02
N LYS A 53 -0.26 -4.31 3.95
CA LYS A 53 1.04 -4.83 4.42
C LYS A 53 2.19 -4.31 3.57
N ILE A 54 2.01 -4.19 2.26
CA ILE A 54 3.02 -3.57 1.38
C ILE A 54 3.31 -2.13 1.82
N ASN A 55 2.30 -1.36 2.24
CA ASN A 55 2.51 0.00 2.77
C ASN A 55 3.40 0.04 4.01
N SER A 56 3.35 -1.00 4.85
CA SER A 56 4.24 -1.11 6.02
C SER A 56 5.71 -1.33 5.60
N LEU A 57 5.96 -2.06 4.51
CA LEU A 57 7.30 -2.24 3.96
C LEU A 57 7.83 -0.95 3.33
N PHE A 58 6.98 -0.17 2.66
CA PHE A 58 7.37 1.15 2.15
C PHE A 58 7.68 2.14 3.28
N GLU A 59 6.90 2.11 4.37
CA GLU A 59 7.18 2.90 5.58
C GLU A 59 8.56 2.56 6.16
N GLU A 60 8.89 1.27 6.24
CA GLU A 60 10.18 0.79 6.70
C GLU A 60 11.32 1.24 5.78
N ALA A 61 11.17 1.06 4.46
CA ALA A 61 12.15 1.54 3.48
C ALA A 61 12.38 3.05 3.58
N ARG A 62 11.31 3.83 3.82
CA ARG A 62 11.39 5.28 4.01
C ARG A 62 12.17 5.65 5.27
N ARG A 63 11.95 4.92 6.38
CA ARG A 63 12.73 5.09 7.62
C ARG A 63 14.23 4.83 7.40
N GLU A 64 14.58 3.81 6.62
CA GLU A 64 15.99 3.52 6.27
C GLU A 64 16.61 4.64 5.42
N VAL A 65 15.86 5.22 4.47
CA VAL A 65 16.34 6.37 3.69
C VAL A 65 16.67 7.56 4.59
N GLU A 66 15.83 7.85 5.60
CA GLU A 66 16.07 8.97 6.53
C GLU A 66 17.26 8.70 7.46
N LYS A 67 17.42 7.47 7.99
CA LYS A 67 18.58 7.09 8.82
C LYS A 67 19.90 7.28 8.06
N ASN A 68 19.96 6.87 6.81
CA ASN A 68 21.16 6.99 5.98
C ASN A 68 21.50 8.44 5.60
N LYS A 69 20.54 9.37 5.72
CA LYS A 69 20.77 10.81 5.55
C LYS A 69 21.40 11.44 6.80
N SER A 70 21.07 10.95 7.99
CA SER A 70 21.58 11.46 9.28
C SER A 70 22.98 10.98 9.64
N VAL A 71 23.53 10.00 8.91
CA VAL A 71 24.88 9.44 9.12
C VAL A 71 25.93 10.09 8.20
N LYS A 72 25.53 11.09 7.38
CA LYS A 72 26.43 11.89 6.55
C LYS A 72 26.70 13.26 7.14
#